data_AF-A0A4Z1BQQ3-F1
#
_entry.id   AF-A0A4Z1BQQ3-F1
#
_cell.length_a   1.000
_cell.length_b   1.000
_cell.length_c   1.000
_cell.angle_alpha   90.00
_cell.angle_beta   90.00
_cell.angle_gamma   90.00
#
_symmetry.space_group_name_H-M   'P 1'
#
loop_
_entity.id
_entity.type
_entity.pdbx_description
1 polymer ?
#
loop_
_entity_poly.entity_id
_entity_poly.type
_entity_poly.pdbx_seq_one_letter_code
_entity_poly.pdbx_strand_id
1 'polypeptide(L)'
;MDKVKIISRLKSQEMTAKEFINYCRNILISIKEILPKETTIASWDDESNKLYSFQNSLSDFNEHNLDKILIFNKKEDVFKNFDSNDKELRIDSRSWIGFSTLIYFKSNPKNEESEISISIVQGAFEKNQTALINIEFSDTFLNMATKEVFINLLKVIEQTNDLLYAVVISNEFRRKKES
;
A
#
# COMPACT_ATOMS: atom_id res chain seq x y z
N MET A 1 3.29 -15.51 -17.08
CA MET A 1 3.88 -14.33 -17.75
C MET A 1 4.98 -13.78 -16.86
N ASP A 2 5.85 -12.89 -17.34
CA ASP A 2 6.92 -12.34 -16.50
C ASP A 2 6.36 -11.45 -15.39
N LYS A 3 6.89 -11.59 -14.17
CA LYS A 3 6.47 -10.76 -13.04
C LYS A 3 6.98 -9.34 -13.25
N VAL A 4 6.09 -8.45 -13.69
CA VAL A 4 6.30 -7.00 -13.67
C VAL A 4 5.94 -6.48 -12.28
N LYS A 5 6.75 -5.58 -11.72
CA LYS A 5 6.50 -4.89 -10.45
C LYS A 5 6.96 -3.45 -10.54
N ILE A 6 6.28 -2.55 -9.84
CA ILE A 6 6.78 -1.20 -9.57
C ILE A 6 7.30 -1.19 -8.14
N ILE A 7 8.56 -0.80 -7.96
CA ILE A 7 9.18 -0.64 -6.65
C ILE A 7 9.64 0.81 -6.53
N SER A 8 9.30 1.45 -5.43
CA SER A 8 9.75 2.82 -5.14
C SER A 8 10.48 2.90 -3.81
N ARG A 9 11.32 3.91 -3.69
CA ARG A 9 11.91 4.33 -2.42
C ARG A 9 11.44 5.74 -2.13
N LEU A 10 10.96 5.94 -0.91
CA LEU A 10 10.53 7.22 -0.42
C LEU A 10 11.53 7.76 0.60
N LYS A 11 11.54 9.08 0.76
CA LYS A 11 12.14 9.75 1.90
C LYS A 11 11.26 9.42 3.11
N SER A 12 11.85 8.81 4.13
CA SER A 12 11.13 8.52 5.37
C SER A 12 10.68 9.81 6.05
N GLN A 13 9.43 9.82 6.51
CA GLN A 13 8.83 10.91 7.27
C GLN A 13 8.17 10.33 8.51
N GLU A 14 8.21 11.07 9.62
CA GLU A 14 7.44 10.74 10.80
C GLU A 14 5.96 11.04 10.54
N MET A 15 5.09 10.07 10.82
CA MET A 15 3.64 10.22 10.69
C MET A 15 2.95 9.59 11.89
N THR A 16 1.81 10.14 12.26
CA THR A 16 0.79 9.45 13.04
C THR A 16 0.08 8.39 12.20
N ALA A 17 -0.61 7.44 12.83
CA ALA A 17 -1.45 6.48 12.11
C ALA A 17 -2.49 7.19 11.22
N LYS A 18 -3.08 8.29 11.71
CA LYS A 18 -3.99 9.15 10.95
C LYS A 18 -3.40 9.70 9.67
N GLU A 19 -2.21 10.28 9.77
CA GLU A 19 -1.51 10.86 8.62
C GLU A 19 -1.13 9.79 7.62
N PHE A 20 -0.65 8.63 8.09
CA PHE A 20 -0.34 7.50 7.22
C PHE A 20 -1.57 6.95 6.50
N ILE A 21 -2.73 6.85 7.18
CA ILE A 21 -3.98 6.39 6.56
C ILE A 21 -4.46 7.36 5.51
N ASN A 22 -4.44 8.66 5.79
CA ASN A 22 -4.79 9.68 4.81
C ASN A 22 -3.83 9.65 3.60
N TYR A 23 -2.53 9.46 3.86
CA TYR A 23 -1.52 9.29 2.83
C TYR A 23 -1.83 8.10 1.91
N CYS A 24 -2.11 6.93 2.50
CA CYS A 24 -2.51 5.73 1.76
C CYS A 24 -3.82 5.96 0.99
N ARG A 25 -4.84 6.52 1.65
CA ARG A 25 -6.15 6.78 1.05
C ARG A 25 -6.03 7.66 -0.20
N ASN A 26 -5.23 8.72 -0.16
CA ASN A 26 -5.02 9.60 -1.30
C ASN A 26 -4.39 8.84 -2.48
N ILE A 27 -3.35 8.03 -2.23
CA ILE A 27 -2.74 7.18 -3.26
C ILE A 27 -3.77 6.22 -3.85
N LEU A 28 -4.57 5.55 -3.02
CA LEU A 28 -5.57 4.58 -3.46
C LEU A 28 -6.66 5.23 -4.31
N ILE A 29 -7.10 6.45 -3.97
CA ILE A 29 -8.05 7.23 -4.78
C ILE A 29 -7.45 7.52 -6.15
N SER A 30 -6.23 8.07 -6.21
CA SER A 30 -5.56 8.39 -7.47
C SER A 30 -5.31 7.16 -8.35
N ILE A 31 -5.00 6.01 -7.75
CA ILE A 31 -4.88 4.75 -8.50
C ILE A 31 -6.24 4.29 -9.03
N LYS A 32 -7.29 4.39 -8.22
CA LYS A 32 -8.64 4.00 -8.63
C LYS A 32 -9.15 4.79 -9.83
N GLU A 33 -8.76 6.06 -9.97
CA GLU A 33 -9.10 6.90 -11.13
C GLU A 33 -8.50 6.40 -12.46
N ILE A 34 -7.44 5.59 -12.40
CA ILE A 34 -6.79 4.99 -13.58
C ILE A 34 -7.47 3.68 -13.99
N LEU A 35 -8.15 3.02 -13.06
CA LEU A 35 -8.70 1.68 -13.21
C LEU A 35 -10.19 1.72 -13.61
N PRO A 36 -10.75 0.60 -14.11
CA PRO A 36 -12.18 0.50 -14.36
C PRO A 36 -13.01 0.88 -13.14
N LYS A 37 -14.16 1.53 -13.35
CA LYS A 37 -14.99 2.10 -12.28
C LYS A 37 -15.49 1.05 -11.29
N GLU A 38 -15.66 -0.19 -11.76
CA GLU A 38 -16.11 -1.35 -10.99
C GLU A 38 -15.04 -1.90 -10.05
N THR A 39 -13.79 -1.43 -10.16
CA THR A 39 -12.68 -1.88 -9.32
C THR A 39 -12.95 -1.61 -7.85
N THR A 40 -13.02 -2.68 -7.07
CA THR A 40 -13.12 -2.65 -5.62
C THR A 40 -11.73 -2.65 -4.99
N ILE A 41 -11.67 -2.11 -3.78
CA ILE A 41 -10.46 -2.06 -2.97
C ILE A 41 -10.70 -2.92 -1.74
N ALA A 42 -9.75 -3.79 -1.43
CA ALA A 42 -9.85 -4.70 -0.29
C ALA A 42 -8.53 -4.83 0.45
N SER A 43 -8.59 -5.30 1.68
CA SER A 43 -7.44 -5.76 2.47
C SER A 43 -7.72 -7.16 3.02
N TRP A 44 -6.68 -7.80 3.53
CA TRP A 44 -6.85 -9.06 4.26
C TRP A 44 -7.21 -8.78 5.71
N ASP A 45 -8.24 -9.45 6.22
CA ASP A 45 -8.65 -9.39 7.62
C ASP A 45 -8.26 -10.68 8.33
N ASP A 46 -7.23 -10.58 9.18
CA ASP A 46 -6.71 -11.72 9.95
C ASP A 46 -7.73 -12.30 10.94
N GLU A 47 -8.67 -11.48 11.45
CA GLU A 47 -9.66 -11.95 12.43
C GLU A 47 -10.73 -12.83 11.78
N SER A 48 -11.22 -12.42 10.60
CA SER A 48 -12.23 -13.19 9.87
C SER A 48 -11.63 -14.18 8.86
N ASN A 49 -10.30 -14.15 8.67
CA ASN A 49 -9.53 -14.94 7.70
C ASN A 49 -10.09 -14.82 6.28
N LYS A 50 -10.47 -13.60 5.89
CA LYS A 50 -11.14 -13.26 4.62
C LYS A 50 -10.74 -11.87 4.15
N LEU A 51 -11.06 -11.55 2.90
CA LEU A 51 -10.92 -10.19 2.38
C LEU A 51 -12.00 -9.27 2.96
N TYR A 52 -11.58 -8.12 3.49
CA TYR A 52 -12.45 -7.00 3.82
C TYR A 52 -12.52 -6.05 2.61
N SER A 53 -13.70 -5.87 2.04
CA SER A 53 -13.90 -4.94 0.91
C SER A 53 -14.34 -3.58 1.43
N PHE A 54 -13.56 -2.55 1.12
CA PHE A 54 -13.89 -1.17 1.47
C PHE A 54 -15.01 -0.63 0.58
N GLN A 55 -15.72 0.36 1.10
CA GLN A 55 -16.69 1.14 0.34
C GLN A 55 -16.00 1.83 -0.84
N ASN A 56 -16.75 2.01 -1.94
CA ASN A 56 -16.19 2.56 -3.17
C ASN A 56 -15.60 3.98 -3.02
N SER A 57 -16.16 4.80 -2.12
CA SER A 57 -15.69 6.13 -1.73
C SER A 57 -14.51 6.12 -0.75
N LEU A 58 -14.10 4.94 -0.28
CA LEU A 58 -13.13 4.75 0.81
C LEU A 58 -13.52 5.51 2.08
N SER A 59 -14.81 5.71 2.31
CA SER A 59 -15.32 6.39 3.51
C SER A 59 -15.08 5.58 4.78
N ASP A 60 -14.97 4.27 4.66
CA ASP A 60 -14.61 3.30 5.70
C ASP A 60 -13.10 3.02 5.79
N PHE A 61 -12.27 3.67 4.96
CA PHE A 61 -10.82 3.66 5.11
C PHE A 61 -10.38 4.73 6.11
N ASN A 62 -10.67 4.50 7.39
CA ASN A 62 -10.51 5.48 8.47
C ASN A 62 -10.17 4.81 9.82
N GLU A 63 -10.15 5.60 10.90
CA GLU A 63 -9.81 5.17 12.27
C GLU A 63 -10.65 4.05 12.86
N HIS A 64 -11.84 3.76 12.33
CA HIS A 64 -12.68 2.67 12.81
C HIS A 64 -12.24 1.31 12.30
N ASN A 65 -11.43 1.26 11.23
CA ASN A 65 -10.97 0.04 10.58
C ASN A 65 -9.44 -0.07 10.56
N LEU A 66 -8.75 0.46 11.59
CA LEU A 66 -7.28 0.45 11.67
C LEU A 66 -6.69 -0.95 11.50
N ASP A 67 -7.30 -1.96 12.09
CA ASP A 67 -6.86 -3.35 12.04
C ASP A 67 -7.09 -4.01 10.67
N LYS A 68 -7.95 -3.43 9.84
CA LYS A 68 -8.11 -3.84 8.43
C LYS A 68 -7.17 -3.08 7.51
N ILE A 69 -6.70 -1.91 7.91
CA ILE A 69 -5.84 -1.05 7.09
C ILE A 69 -4.35 -1.33 7.36
N LEU A 70 -3.98 -1.48 8.63
CA LEU A 70 -2.59 -1.59 9.07
C LEU A 70 -2.21 -3.04 9.34
N ILE A 71 -1.03 -3.43 8.88
CA ILE A 71 -0.41 -4.70 9.23
C ILE A 71 0.44 -4.48 10.47
N PHE A 72 0.05 -5.11 11.57
CA PHE A 72 0.77 -5.11 12.83
C PHE A 72 0.36 -6.32 13.69
N ASN A 73 1.26 -6.75 14.57
CA ASN A 73 0.98 -7.79 15.54
C ASN A 73 0.39 -7.17 16.82
N LYS A 74 -0.92 -7.33 17.05
CA LYS A 74 -1.63 -6.81 18.24
C LYS A 74 -0.98 -7.22 19.59
N LYS A 75 -0.19 -8.30 19.64
CA LYS A 75 0.44 -8.81 20.86
C LYS A 75 1.88 -8.34 21.07
N GLU A 76 2.58 -7.99 20.00
CA GLU A 76 4.03 -7.74 20.01
C GLU A 76 4.37 -6.28 19.68
N ASP A 77 3.59 -5.66 18.80
CA ASP A 77 3.88 -4.31 18.34
C ASP A 77 3.40 -3.29 19.37
N VAL A 78 4.29 -2.35 19.67
CA VAL A 78 4.06 -1.28 20.65
C VAL A 78 4.20 0.08 19.99
N PHE A 79 3.28 0.97 20.29
CA PHE A 79 3.23 2.30 19.69
C PHE A 79 3.63 3.40 20.66
N LYS A 80 4.12 4.51 20.11
CA LYS A 80 4.38 5.73 20.86
C LYS A 80 3.12 6.59 20.88
N ASN A 81 2.54 6.73 22.06
CA ASN A 81 1.33 7.53 22.31
C ASN A 81 1.65 8.74 23.21
N PHE A 82 0.65 9.61 23.41
CA PHE A 82 0.75 10.74 24.34
C PHE A 82 0.94 10.26 25.79
N ASP A 83 0.14 9.29 26.23
CA ASP A 83 0.41 8.55 27.45
C ASP A 83 1.50 7.50 27.16
N SER A 84 2.64 7.61 27.82
CA SER A 84 3.76 6.68 27.65
C SER A 84 3.45 5.25 28.10
N ASN A 85 2.42 5.06 28.95
CA ASN A 85 1.99 3.75 29.42
C ASN A 85 1.02 3.07 28.45
N ASP A 86 0.31 3.84 27.61
CA ASP A 86 -0.52 3.29 26.54
C ASP A 86 0.37 2.85 25.37
N LYS A 87 0.43 1.54 25.13
CA LYS A 87 1.18 0.94 24.01
C LYS A 87 0.28 0.47 22.87
N GLU A 88 -1.03 0.59 23.02
CA GLU A 88 -1.98 0.16 22.00
C GLU A 88 -1.94 1.07 20.78
N LEU A 89 -2.38 0.54 19.65
CA LEU A 89 -2.59 1.33 18.46
C LEU A 89 -3.78 2.29 18.66
N ARG A 90 -3.51 3.57 18.48
CA ARG A 90 -4.45 4.69 18.46
C ARG A 90 -4.28 5.46 17.16
N ILE A 91 -5.26 6.30 16.84
CA ILE A 91 -5.22 7.11 15.62
C ILE A 91 -4.05 8.11 15.60
N ASP A 92 -3.63 8.61 16.76
CA ASP A 92 -2.49 9.53 16.90
C ASP A 92 -1.17 8.82 17.28
N SER A 93 -1.17 7.48 17.28
CA SER A 93 0.03 6.68 17.53
C SER A 93 1.11 6.96 16.51
N ARG A 94 2.36 6.80 16.94
CA ARG A 94 3.54 6.77 16.05
C ARG A 94 4.23 5.43 16.14
N SER A 95 4.70 4.94 14.99
CA SER A 95 5.43 3.67 14.90
C SER A 95 6.94 3.89 14.85
N TRP A 96 7.68 3.04 15.55
CA TRP A 96 9.15 3.06 15.56
C TRP A 96 9.72 2.74 14.18
N ILE A 97 9.23 1.66 13.57
CA ILE A 97 9.66 1.15 12.26
C ILE A 97 8.83 1.72 11.09
N GLY A 98 7.74 2.40 11.41
CA GLY A 98 6.75 2.87 10.45
C GLY A 98 5.50 1.99 10.42
N PHE A 99 4.48 2.48 9.75
CA PHE A 99 3.25 1.75 9.48
C PHE A 99 3.38 1.02 8.14
N SER A 100 2.66 -0.09 8.03
CA SER A 100 2.60 -0.85 6.78
C SER A 100 1.16 -1.23 6.44
N THR A 101 0.84 -1.28 5.16
CA THR A 101 -0.45 -1.73 4.64
C THR A 101 -0.25 -2.61 3.41
N LEU A 102 -1.20 -3.50 3.15
CA LEU A 102 -1.30 -4.29 1.92
C LEU A 102 -2.74 -4.25 1.42
N ILE A 103 -2.90 -3.67 0.23
CA ILE A 103 -4.20 -3.38 -0.38
C ILE A 103 -4.30 -4.06 -1.73
N TYR A 104 -5.49 -4.54 -2.06
CA TYR A 104 -5.80 -5.27 -3.28
C TYR A 104 -6.83 -4.52 -4.11
N PHE A 105 -6.56 -4.37 -5.40
CA PHE A 105 -7.53 -3.90 -6.39
C PHE A 105 -8.10 -5.09 -7.14
N LYS A 106 -9.43 -5.14 -7.25
CA LYS A 106 -10.15 -6.28 -7.82
C LYS A 106 -11.31 -5.80 -8.69
N SER A 107 -11.37 -6.23 -9.94
CA SER A 107 -12.57 -6.03 -10.77
C SER A 107 -13.75 -6.93 -10.36
N ASN A 108 -13.48 -8.06 -9.70
CA ASN A 108 -14.52 -8.93 -9.13
C ASN A 108 -14.20 -9.28 -7.67
N PRO A 109 -15.00 -8.82 -6.69
CA PRO A 109 -14.75 -9.08 -5.27
C PRO A 109 -14.86 -10.56 -4.88
N LYS A 110 -15.49 -11.40 -5.72
CA LYS A 110 -15.62 -12.84 -5.47
C LYS A 110 -14.41 -13.67 -5.92
N ASN A 111 -13.54 -13.12 -6.77
CA ASN A 111 -12.34 -13.83 -7.19
C ASN A 111 -11.32 -13.83 -6.06
N GLU A 112 -10.60 -14.93 -5.85
CA GLU A 112 -9.52 -14.98 -4.85
C GLU A 112 -8.34 -14.10 -5.28
N GLU A 113 -7.97 -14.15 -6.56
CA GLU A 113 -6.87 -13.36 -7.10
C GLU A 113 -7.20 -11.86 -7.15
N SER A 114 -6.18 -11.03 -6.87
CA SER A 114 -6.24 -9.58 -7.06
C SER A 114 -5.55 -9.22 -8.37
N GLU A 115 -5.99 -8.15 -9.03
CA GLU A 115 -5.37 -7.67 -10.26
C GLU A 115 -4.10 -6.87 -9.96
N ILE A 116 -4.18 -6.08 -8.90
CA ILE A 116 -3.07 -5.28 -8.39
C ILE A 116 -3.02 -5.45 -6.88
N SER A 117 -1.83 -5.67 -6.34
CA SER A 117 -1.56 -5.54 -4.91
C SER A 117 -0.59 -4.39 -4.66
N ILE A 118 -0.86 -3.60 -3.63
CA ILE A 118 -0.06 -2.43 -3.26
C ILE A 118 0.34 -2.57 -1.81
N SER A 119 1.65 -2.58 -1.57
CA SER A 119 2.21 -2.48 -0.23
C SER A 119 2.82 -1.10 -0.03
N ILE A 120 2.43 -0.42 1.04
CA ILE A 120 2.95 0.90 1.40
C ILE A 120 3.56 0.80 2.80
N VAL A 121 4.78 1.31 2.95
CA VAL A 121 5.48 1.43 4.24
C VAL A 121 5.99 2.86 4.40
N GLN A 122 5.64 3.54 5.48
CA GLN A 122 6.04 4.93 5.77
C GLN A 122 5.71 5.29 7.23
N GLY A 123 6.14 6.45 7.73
CA GLY A 123 5.63 7.02 8.97
C GLY A 123 6.47 6.73 10.22
N ALA A 124 7.68 6.20 10.04
CA ALA A 124 8.58 5.90 11.15
C ALA A 124 9.06 7.17 11.87
N PHE A 125 9.04 7.17 13.20
CA PHE A 125 9.68 8.26 13.97
C PHE A 125 11.19 8.10 14.09
N GLU A 126 11.73 6.88 13.88
CA GLU A 126 13.16 6.69 13.82
C GLU A 126 13.70 7.08 12.43
N LYS A 127 14.85 7.75 12.43
CA LYS A 127 15.51 8.19 11.21
C LYS A 127 15.98 7.00 10.39
N ASN A 128 16.04 7.18 9.07
CA ASN A 128 16.59 6.22 8.10
C ASN A 128 15.83 4.90 7.99
N GLN A 129 14.61 4.82 8.51
CA GLN A 129 13.75 3.66 8.30
C GLN A 129 13.32 3.53 6.84
N THR A 130 12.95 2.31 6.46
CA THR A 130 12.52 2.01 5.10
C THR A 130 11.15 2.58 4.83
N ALA A 131 11.05 3.41 3.79
CA ALA A 131 9.78 3.88 3.26
C ALA A 131 9.70 3.54 1.77
N LEU A 132 8.58 2.95 1.34
CA LEU A 132 8.41 2.44 -0.01
C LEU A 132 6.92 2.30 -0.38
N ILE A 133 6.68 2.29 -1.68
CA ILE A 133 5.45 1.78 -2.30
C ILE A 133 5.88 0.69 -3.29
N ASN A 134 5.33 -0.51 -3.10
CA ASN A 134 5.50 -1.64 -4.01
C ASN A 134 4.14 -1.97 -4.63
N ILE A 135 4.12 -2.11 -5.96
CA ILE A 135 2.94 -2.51 -6.72
C ILE A 135 3.27 -3.80 -7.47
N GLU A 136 2.48 -4.84 -7.22
CA GLU A 136 2.54 -6.10 -7.96
C GLU A 136 1.26 -6.29 -8.77
N PHE A 137 1.40 -7.00 -9.88
CA PHE A 137 0.31 -7.20 -10.84
C PHE A 137 0.09 -8.69 -11.06
N SER A 138 -1.16 -9.10 -11.25
CA SER A 138 -1.47 -10.46 -11.71
C SER A 138 -1.16 -10.62 -13.19
N ASP A 139 -0.93 -11.87 -13.60
CA ASP A 139 -0.76 -12.22 -15.01
C ASP A 139 -1.98 -11.79 -15.84
N THR A 140 -3.20 -11.93 -15.30
CA THR A 140 -4.43 -11.50 -15.99
C THR A 140 -4.44 -10.00 -16.23
N PHE A 141 -4.07 -9.19 -15.23
CA PHE A 141 -4.03 -7.73 -15.39
C PHE A 141 -2.96 -7.32 -16.40
N LEU A 142 -1.76 -7.89 -16.31
CA LEU A 142 -0.65 -7.58 -17.19
C LEU A 142 -0.94 -7.89 -18.67
N ASN A 143 -1.80 -8.87 -18.97
CA ASN A 143 -2.22 -9.20 -20.33
C ASN A 143 -3.15 -8.14 -20.94
N MET A 144 -3.83 -7.37 -20.09
CA MET A 144 -4.82 -6.35 -20.49
C MET A 144 -4.28 -4.92 -20.34
N ALA A 145 -3.29 -4.72 -19.47
CA ALA A 145 -2.75 -3.41 -19.14
C ALA A 145 -2.00 -2.79 -20.32
N THR A 146 -2.25 -1.50 -20.57
CA THR A 146 -1.52 -0.73 -21.56
C THR A 146 -0.30 -0.05 -20.95
N LYS A 147 0.66 0.37 -21.78
CA LYS A 147 1.79 1.20 -21.33
C LYS A 147 1.34 2.47 -20.60
N GLU A 148 0.22 3.05 -21.02
CA GLU A 148 -0.35 4.26 -20.42
C GLU A 148 -0.78 4.04 -18.97
N VAL A 149 -1.35 2.87 -18.64
CA VAL A 149 -1.69 2.51 -17.25
C VAL A 149 -0.45 2.56 -16.36
N PHE A 150 0.66 1.95 -16.78
CA PHE A 150 1.90 1.97 -15.99
C PHE A 150 2.49 3.38 -15.84
N ILE A 151 2.43 4.20 -16.90
CA ILE A 151 2.88 5.60 -16.83
C ILE A 151 2.04 6.37 -15.81
N ASN A 152 0.72 6.19 -15.82
CA ASN A 152 -0.16 6.88 -14.88
C ASN A 152 0.04 6.38 -13.44
N LEU A 153 0.28 5.08 -13.24
CA LEU A 153 0.66 4.56 -11.92
C LEU A 153 1.97 5.18 -11.39
N LEU A 154 2.97 5.35 -12.25
CA LEU A 154 4.22 6.03 -11.88
C LEU A 154 3.99 7.50 -11.53
N LYS A 155 3.13 8.21 -12.28
CA LYS A 155 2.75 9.60 -11.96
C LYS A 155 2.07 9.72 -10.60
N VAL A 156 1.23 8.76 -10.22
CA VAL A 156 0.62 8.75 -8.88
C VAL A 156 1.69 8.64 -7.80
N ILE A 157 2.69 7.78 -7.99
CA ILE A 157 3.81 7.65 -7.06
C ILE A 157 4.66 8.92 -7.04
N GLU A 158 4.86 9.60 -8.17
CA GLU A 158 5.59 10.87 -8.25
C GLU A 158 4.88 12.00 -7.46
N GLN A 159 3.55 11.99 -7.43
CA GLN A 159 2.73 12.99 -6.72
C GLN A 159 2.79 12.90 -5.19
N THR A 160 3.44 11.87 -4.61
CA THR A 160 3.57 11.77 -3.15
C THR A 160 4.51 12.81 -2.55
N ASN A 161 5.32 13.50 -3.37
CA ASN A 161 6.30 14.54 -2.99
C ASN A 161 7.42 14.08 -2.03
N ASP A 162 7.49 12.80 -1.72
CA ASP A 162 8.55 12.17 -0.93
C ASP A 162 9.31 11.10 -1.72
N LEU A 163 9.01 10.94 -3.01
CA LEU A 163 9.69 9.99 -3.89
C LEU A 163 11.17 10.31 -4.05
N LEU A 164 12.04 9.31 -3.80
CA LEU A 164 13.45 9.36 -4.16
C LEU A 164 13.70 8.73 -5.52
N TYR A 165 13.12 7.56 -5.77
CA TYR A 165 13.12 6.91 -7.07
C TYR A 165 11.99 5.88 -7.17
N ALA A 166 11.55 5.59 -8.40
CA ALA A 166 10.70 4.45 -8.73
C ALA A 166 11.31 3.68 -9.91
N VAL A 167 11.21 2.36 -9.85
CA VAL A 167 11.69 1.46 -10.90
C VAL A 167 10.60 0.46 -11.28
N VAL A 168 10.50 0.17 -12.57
CA VAL A 168 9.71 -0.94 -13.09
C VAL A 168 10.66 -2.11 -13.31
N ILE A 169 10.42 -3.22 -12.62
CA ILE A 169 11.22 -4.43 -12.74
C ILE A 169 10.38 -5.46 -13.49
N SER A 170 10.95 -6.04 -14.53
CA SER A 170 10.49 -7.29 -15.14
C SER A 170 11.59 -8.33 -15.03
N ASN A 171 11.24 -9.62 -15.09
CA ASN A 171 12.24 -10.68 -15.09
C ASN A 171 13.20 -10.62 -16.29
N GLU A 172 12.82 -9.97 -17.40
CA GLU A 172 13.71 -9.74 -18.55
C GLU A 172 14.90 -8.82 -18.19
N PHE A 173 14.68 -7.79 -17.35
CA PHE A 173 15.76 -6.88 -16.94
C PHE A 173 16.74 -7.50 -15.93
N ARG A 174 16.39 -8.63 -15.31
CA ARG A 174 17.22 -9.32 -14.30
C ARG A 174 18.28 -10.26 -14.89
N ARG A 175 18.28 -10.49 -16.22
CA ARG A 175 19.29 -11.31 -16.92
C ARG A 175 20.06 -10.52 -17.97
N LYS A 176 20.93 -9.63 -17.51
CA LYS A 176 22.25 -9.43 -18.14
C LYS A 176 23.31 -9.80 -17.11
N LYS A 177 23.50 -11.09 -16.86
CA LYS A 177 24.83 -11.58 -16.50
C LYS A 177 25.53 -11.82 -17.83
N GLU A 178 26.58 -11.06 -18.06
CA GLU A 178 27.52 -11.25 -19.16
C GLU A 178 27.90 -12.74 -19.23
N SER A 179 27.59 -13.35 -20.37
CA SER A 179 28.10 -14.64 -20.81
C SER A 179 29.54 -14.49 -21.28
#